data_AF-A0AAD5UNY6-F1
#
_entry.id   AF-A0AAD5UNY6-F1
#
_cell.length_a   1.000
_cell.length_b   1.000
_cell.length_c   1.000
_cell.angle_alpha   90.00
_cell.angle_beta   90.00
_cell.angle_gamma   90.00
#
_symmetry.space_group_name_H-M   'P 1'
#
loop_
_entity.id
_entity.type
_entity.pdbx_description
1 polymer ?
#
loop_
_entity_poly.entity_id
_entity_poly.type
_entity_poly.pdbx_seq_one_letter_code
_entity_poly.pdbx_strand_id
1 'polypeptide(L)'
;MWSTARQIKEGDLVIAWLTRDTIQPLVISPGKELNTKFGVYRHADLIGVPYGSKIGSRNGKGFIHLLRPTPELWTLALPHRTQILYLADIAFVTSWLDIKPGSRVIEAGKFFSPHSFPLHPTSFPHS
;
A
#
# COMPACT_ATOMS: atom_id res chain seq x y z
N MET A 1 9.78 -4.84 6.84
CA MET A 1 9.18 -6.00 7.55
C MET A 1 8.21 -5.44 8.57
N TRP A 2 6.97 -5.92 8.63
CA TRP A 2 5.99 -5.41 9.62
C TRP A 2 6.21 -6.07 10.98
N SER A 3 5.99 -5.33 12.06
CA SER A 3 6.29 -5.78 13.43
C SER A 3 5.26 -6.79 13.97
N THR A 4 5.75 -7.88 14.57
CA THR A 4 4.93 -8.86 15.30
C THR A 4 4.51 -8.35 16.69
N ALA A 5 4.97 -7.16 17.11
CA ALA A 5 4.68 -6.62 18.43
C ALA A 5 3.18 -6.39 18.64
N ARG A 6 2.70 -6.53 19.88
CA ARG A 6 1.29 -6.28 20.22
C ARG A 6 0.87 -4.83 19.96
N GLN A 7 1.82 -3.91 20.03
CA GLN A 7 1.65 -2.45 19.90
C GLN A 7 2.33 -1.93 18.63
N ILE A 8 1.74 -0.88 18.08
CA ILE A 8 2.24 -0.17 16.90
C ILE A 8 3.48 0.66 17.29
N LYS A 9 4.54 0.57 16.50
CA LYS A 9 5.74 1.41 16.65
C LYS A 9 5.92 2.35 15.45
N GLU A 10 6.80 3.33 15.63
CA GLU A 10 7.33 4.11 14.51
C GLU A 10 7.97 3.20 13.46
N GLY A 11 7.74 3.51 12.19
CA GLY A 11 8.25 2.75 11.05
C GLY A 11 7.41 1.51 10.72
N ASP A 12 6.42 1.16 11.54
CA ASP A 12 5.57 0.01 11.26
C ASP A 12 4.59 0.31 10.13
N LEU A 13 4.46 -0.68 9.23
CA LEU A 13 3.41 -0.73 8.24
C LEU A 13 2.15 -1.29 8.87
N VAL A 14 1.07 -0.51 8.83
CA VAL A 14 -0.25 -0.88 9.35
C VAL A 14 -1.30 -0.73 8.26
N ILE A 15 -2.41 -1.43 8.39
CA ILE A 15 -3.56 -1.23 7.52
C ILE A 15 -4.57 -0.35 8.25
N ALA A 16 -4.83 0.83 7.69
CA ALA A 16 -5.91 1.69 8.15
C ALA A 16 -7.20 1.21 7.48
N TRP A 17 -8.10 0.65 8.28
CA TRP A 17 -9.44 0.29 7.88
C TRP A 17 -10.41 1.40 8.30
N LEU A 18 -10.93 2.14 7.33
CA LEU A 18 -11.87 3.24 7.56
C LEU A 18 -13.30 2.77 7.32
N THR A 19 -13.53 2.20 6.13
CA THR A 19 -14.80 1.57 5.72
C THR A 19 -14.49 0.30 4.95
N ARG A 20 -15.53 -0.48 4.58
CA ARG A 20 -15.35 -1.70 3.79
C ARG A 20 -14.69 -1.43 2.43
N ASP A 21 -14.95 -0.26 1.85
CA ASP A 21 -14.41 0.14 0.54
C ASP A 21 -13.14 0.99 0.65
N THR A 22 -12.83 1.50 1.84
CA THR A 22 -11.67 2.38 2.09
C THR A 22 -10.74 1.73 3.09
N ILE A 23 -9.85 0.90 2.56
CA ILE A 23 -8.78 0.24 3.27
C ILE A 23 -7.48 0.69 2.60
N GLN A 24 -6.52 1.19 3.38
CA GLN A 24 -5.26 1.68 2.83
C GLN A 24 -4.07 1.33 3.71
N PRO A 25 -2.91 0.98 3.12
CA PRO A 25 -1.69 0.80 3.88
C PRO A 25 -1.14 2.15 4.34
N LEU A 26 -0.70 2.20 5.59
CA LEU A 26 -0.16 3.37 6.24
C LEU A 26 1.17 3.03 6.92
N VAL A 27 2.20 3.80 6.64
CA VAL A 27 3.46 3.74 7.40
C VAL A 27 3.39 4.74 8.53
N ILE A 28 3.58 4.26 9.75
CA ILE A 28 3.56 5.10 10.95
C ILE A 28 4.88 5.86 11.04
N SER A 29 4.79 7.17 11.22
CA SER A 29 5.94 8.06 11.33
C SER A 29 5.56 9.22 12.24
N PRO A 30 6.31 9.49 13.32
CA PRO A 30 6.02 10.59 14.22
C PRO A 30 6.02 11.92 13.45
N GLY A 31 5.09 12.81 13.79
CA GLY A 31 4.92 14.10 13.12
C GLY A 31 4.10 14.09 11.83
N LYS A 32 3.70 12.92 11.31
CA LYS A 32 2.72 12.84 10.21
C LYS A 32 1.29 12.76 10.72
N GLU A 33 0.37 13.27 9.92
CA GLU A 33 -1.06 13.19 10.16
C GLU A 33 -1.76 12.52 8.97
N LEU A 34 -2.66 11.61 9.27
CA LEU A 34 -3.54 10.98 8.30
C LEU A 34 -4.84 11.79 8.23
N ASN A 35 -5.06 12.47 7.10
CA ASN A 35 -6.29 13.21 6.85
C ASN A 35 -7.26 12.38 6.01
N THR A 36 -8.47 12.19 6.52
CA THR A 36 -9.50 11.36 5.91
C THR A 36 -10.85 12.06 6.00
N LYS A 37 -11.82 11.59 5.23
CA LYS A 37 -13.21 12.09 5.31
C LYS A 37 -13.82 11.91 6.71
N PHE A 38 -13.30 10.97 7.51
CA PHE A 38 -13.74 10.69 8.88
C PHE A 38 -13.01 11.52 9.94
N GLY A 39 -11.98 12.26 9.53
CA GLY A 39 -11.22 13.19 10.36
C GLY A 39 -9.71 13.03 10.24
N VAL A 40 -9.01 13.66 11.18
CA VAL A 40 -7.55 13.76 11.22
C VAL A 40 -7.02 12.88 12.36
N TYR A 41 -6.07 12.02 12.03
CA TYR A 41 -5.43 11.09 12.96
C TYR A 41 -3.93 11.34 12.98
N ARG A 42 -3.37 11.78 14.11
CA ARG A 42 -1.92 12.00 14.21
C ARG A 42 -1.24 10.67 14.41
N HIS A 43 -0.17 10.42 13.67
CA HIS A 43 0.59 9.17 13.79
C HIS A 43 1.17 9.01 15.20
N ALA A 44 1.50 10.12 15.87
CA ALA A 44 1.94 10.13 17.27
C ALA A 44 0.91 9.49 18.22
N ASP A 45 -0.38 9.71 17.99
CA ASP A 45 -1.46 9.12 18.81
C ASP A 45 -1.69 7.63 18.50
N LEU A 46 -1.17 7.14 17.37
CA LEU A 46 -1.29 5.75 16.95
C LEU A 46 -0.15 4.88 17.51
N ILE A 47 0.99 5.49 17.85
CA ILE A 47 2.14 4.79 18.42
C ILE A 47 1.79 4.31 19.84
N GLY A 48 2.12 3.06 20.14
CA GLY A 48 1.82 2.42 21.43
C GLY A 48 0.40 1.82 21.51
N VAL A 49 -0.48 2.15 20.57
CA VAL A 49 -1.81 1.54 20.48
C VAL A 49 -1.68 0.07 20.06
N PRO A 50 -2.44 -0.85 20.67
CA PRO A 50 -2.46 -2.23 20.22
C PRO A 50 -3.15 -2.36 18.85
N TYR A 51 -2.61 -3.21 17.98
CA TYR A 51 -3.27 -3.57 16.73
C TYR A 51 -4.69 -4.10 16.98
N GLY A 52 -5.64 -3.76 16.11
CA GLY A 52 -7.06 -4.06 16.24
C GLY A 52 -7.87 -2.98 16.96
N SER A 53 -7.21 -2.01 17.59
CA SER A 53 -7.90 -0.96 18.34
C SER A 53 -8.72 -0.03 17.45
N LYS A 54 -9.86 0.40 17.99
CA LYS A 54 -10.72 1.43 17.40
C LYS A 54 -10.21 2.80 17.84
N ILE A 55 -9.77 3.61 16.88
CA ILE A 55 -9.30 4.98 17.12
C ILE A 55 -10.37 5.94 16.68
N GLY A 56 -10.90 6.70 17.63
CA GLY A 56 -11.87 7.77 17.38
C GLY A 56 -11.20 9.00 16.77
N SER A 57 -11.91 9.65 15.85
CA SER A 57 -11.53 10.95 15.32
C SER A 57 -11.62 12.02 16.42
N ARG A 58 -10.62 12.91 16.48
CA ARG A 58 -10.64 14.07 17.39
C ARG A 58 -11.85 14.98 17.18
N ASN A 59 -12.41 14.97 15.97
CA ASN A 59 -13.56 15.80 15.60
C ASN A 59 -14.91 15.09 15.87
N GLY A 60 -14.91 13.89 16.47
CA GLY A 60 -16.11 13.10 16.78
C GLY A 60 -16.86 12.53 15.57
N LYS A 61 -16.38 12.78 14.35
CA LYS A 61 -17.08 12.43 13.09
C LYS A 61 -16.90 10.99 12.62
N GLY A 62 -16.07 10.19 13.29
CA GLY A 62 -15.84 8.81 12.87
C GLY A 62 -14.78 8.09 13.68
N PHE A 63 -14.45 6.88 13.24
CA PHE A 63 -13.40 6.05 13.81
C PHE A 63 -12.69 5.28 12.70
N ILE A 64 -11.48 4.84 12.97
CA ILE A 64 -10.71 3.94 12.13
C ILE A 64 -10.22 2.75 12.95
N HIS A 65 -9.96 1.63 12.29
CA HIS A 65 -9.29 0.49 12.88
C HIS A 65 -7.89 0.35 12.30
N LEU A 66 -6.90 0.15 13.17
CA LEU A 66 -5.51 -0.11 12.76
C LEU A 66 -5.22 -1.59 12.86
N LEU A 67 -5.15 -2.25 11.72
CA LEU A 67 -4.96 -3.70 11.63
C LEU A 67 -3.53 -4.03 11.23
N ARG A 68 -3.11 -5.26 11.55
CA ARG A 68 -1.86 -5.80 11.01
C ARG A 68 -2.01 -6.01 9.51
N PRO A 69 -0.95 -5.80 8.72
CA PRO A 69 -0.96 -6.16 7.32
C PRO A 69 -1.03 -7.68 7.17
N THR A 70 -2.16 -8.18 6.69
CA THR A 70 -2.32 -9.58 6.23
C THR A 70 -2.44 -9.59 4.71
N PRO A 71 -2.11 -10.70 4.02
CA PRO A 71 -2.26 -10.80 2.57
C PRO A 71 -3.68 -10.49 2.08
N GLU A 72 -4.70 -10.90 2.85
CA GLU A 72 -6.11 -10.63 2.59
C GLU A 72 -6.40 -9.12 2.62
N LEU A 73 -5.97 -8.44 3.69
CA LEU A 73 -6.13 -6.99 3.84
C LEU A 73 -5.34 -6.22 2.79
N TRP A 74 -4.15 -6.72 2.45
CA TRP A 74 -3.33 -6.13 1.40
C TRP A 74 -4.03 -6.18 0.05
N THR A 75 -4.64 -7.32 -0.27
CA THR A 75 -5.42 -7.51 -1.51
C THR A 75 -6.60 -6.53 -1.58
N LEU A 76 -7.29 -6.31 -0.46
CA LEU A 76 -8.39 -5.33 -0.39
C LEU A 76 -7.92 -3.87 -0.47
N ALA A 77 -6.72 -3.58 0.03
CA ALA A 77 -6.18 -2.22 0.06
C ALA A 77 -5.54 -1.78 -1.26
N LEU A 78 -5.32 -2.72 -2.19
CA LEU A 78 -4.73 -2.40 -3.48
C LEU A 78 -5.73 -1.65 -4.36
N PRO A 79 -5.33 -0.51 -4.95
CA PRO A 79 -6.20 0.20 -5.87
C PRO A 79 -6.54 -0.72 -7.04
N HIS A 80 -7.82 -0.83 -7.36
CA HIS A 80 -8.40 -1.66 -8.42
C HIS A 80 -7.96 -1.26 -9.86
N ARG A 81 -6.82 -0.57 -9.99
CA ARG A 81 -6.32 0.07 -11.21
C ARG A 81 -5.24 -0.70 -11.94
N THR A 82 -4.76 -1.82 -11.41
CA THR A 82 -3.82 -2.68 -12.13
C THR A 82 -4.16 -4.13 -11.92
N GLN A 83 -4.02 -4.91 -12.98
CA GLN A 83 -4.22 -6.35 -13.06
C GLN A 83 -3.26 -7.05 -12.07
N ILE A 84 -3.69 -7.19 -10.82
CA ILE A 84 -2.94 -7.93 -9.80
C ILE A 84 -3.33 -9.37 -10.01
N LEU A 85 -2.38 -10.17 -10.51
CA LEU A 85 -2.48 -11.62 -10.53
C LEU A 85 -2.98 -12.05 -9.15
N TYR A 86 -4.15 -12.68 -9.10
CA TYR A 86 -4.76 -13.05 -7.84
C TYR A 86 -3.82 -14.00 -7.09
N LEU A 87 -3.90 -14.04 -5.76
CA LEU A 87 -3.12 -14.99 -4.96
C LEU A 87 -3.33 -16.44 -5.44
N ALA A 88 -4.52 -16.74 -5.99
CA ALA A 88 -4.84 -17.99 -6.66
C ALA A 88 -4.05 -18.20 -7.98
N ASP A 89 -3.90 -17.15 -8.80
CA ASP A 89 -3.13 -17.21 -10.04
C ASP A 89 -1.62 -17.33 -9.75
N ILE A 90 -1.11 -16.61 -8.75
CA ILE A 90 0.29 -16.73 -8.32
C ILE A 90 0.55 -18.15 -7.79
N ALA A 91 -0.34 -18.69 -6.95
CA ALA A 91 -0.21 -20.05 -6.43
C ALA A 91 -0.26 -21.10 -7.54
N PHE A 92 -1.14 -20.91 -8.54
CA PHE A 92 -1.23 -21.78 -9.70
C PHE A 92 0.05 -21.72 -10.54
N VAL A 93 0.54 -20.51 -10.88
CA VAL A 93 1.78 -20.30 -11.63
C VAL A 93 3.00 -20.86 -10.90
N THR A 94 3.15 -20.63 -9.58
CA THR A 94 4.27 -21.19 -8.81
C THR A 94 4.24 -22.70 -8.72
N SER A 95 3.04 -23.30 -8.65
CA SER A 95 2.88 -24.76 -8.61
C SER A 95 3.14 -25.40 -9.98
N TRP A 96 2.76 -24.73 -11.06
CA TRP A 96 2.99 -25.20 -12.43
C TRP A 96 4.45 -25.01 -12.90
N LEU A 97 5.14 -23.96 -12.44
CA LEU A 97 6.53 -23.68 -12.81
C LEU A 97 7.59 -24.34 -11.91
N ASP A 98 7.18 -25.15 -10.92
CA ASP A 98 8.06 -25.88 -10.00
C ASP A 98 9.21 -25.01 -9.45
N ILE A 99 8.86 -23.77 -9.05
CA ILE A 99 9.82 -22.77 -8.61
C ILE A 99 10.39 -23.18 -7.26
N LYS A 100 11.62 -23.70 -7.28
CA LYS A 100 12.42 -24.08 -6.10
C LYS A 100 13.43 -22.97 -5.77
N PRO A 101 13.95 -22.89 -4.53
CA PRO A 101 15.03 -21.97 -4.19
C PRO A 101 16.25 -22.23 -5.10
N GLY A 102 16.51 -21.32 -6.05
CA GLY A 102 17.55 -21.48 -7.09
C GLY A 102 17.06 -21.18 -8.52
N SER A 103 15.75 -21.10 -8.75
CA SER A 103 15.19 -20.78 -10.06
C SER A 103 15.36 -19.29 -10.41
N ARG A 104 15.94 -19.01 -11.58
CA ARG A 104 16.07 -17.65 -12.14
C ARG A 104 14.85 -17.36 -13.00
N VAL A 105 13.97 -16.49 -12.52
CA VAL A 105 12.77 -16.05 -13.24
C VAL A 105 13.03 -14.66 -13.83
N ILE A 106 12.68 -14.46 -15.11
CA ILE A 106 12.70 -13.15 -15.76
C ILE A 106 11.25 -12.66 -15.83
N GLU A 107 10.91 -11.66 -15.02
CA GLU A 107 9.63 -10.96 -15.10
C GLU A 107 9.74 -9.81 -16.11
N ALA A 108 9.09 -9.95 -17.26
CA ALA A 108 9.01 -8.90 -18.28
C ALA A 108 7.67 -8.15 -18.17
N GLY A 109 7.44 -7.47 -17.04
CA GLY A 109 6.30 -6.58 -16.83
C GLY A 109 6.75 -5.11 -16.94
N LYS A 110 6.63 -4.52 -18.13
CA LYS A 110 6.97 -3.10 -18.35
C LYS A 110 5.84 -2.22 -17.77
N PHE A 111 5.98 -1.76 -16.54
CA PHE A 111 5.05 -0.78 -15.98
C PHE A 111 5.29 0.59 -16.63
N PHE A 112 4.23 1.13 -17.19
CA PHE A 112 4.12 2.36 -17.97
C PHE A 112 4.77 3.57 -17.26
N SER A 113 5.77 4.21 -17.88
CA SER A 113 6.38 5.47 -17.42
C SER A 113 6.01 6.60 -18.39
N PRO A 114 5.10 7.54 -18.05
CA PRO A 114 4.82 8.70 -18.88
C PRO A 114 5.78 9.84 -18.51
N HIS A 115 7.04 9.73 -18.94
CA HIS A 115 7.97 10.87 -18.97
C HIS A 115 9.05 10.67 -20.04
N SER A 116 8.64 10.74 -21.31
CA SER A 116 9.55 11.12 -22.39
C SER A 116 9.28 12.58 -22.71
N PHE A 117 10.13 13.47 -22.21
CA PHE A 117 10.18 14.89 -22.54
C PHE A 117 10.53 15.08 -24.05
N PRO A 118 10.24 16.25 -24.66
CA PRO A 118 9.93 16.40 -26.07
C PRO A 118 11.18 16.39 -26.95
N LEU A 119 11.04 15.80 -28.15
CA LEU A 119 12.00 15.95 -29.23
C LEU A 119 11.93 17.39 -29.77
N HIS A 120 13.05 18.07 -29.64
CA HIS A 120 13.37 19.36 -30.23
C HIS A 120 13.30 19.25 -31.78
N PRO A 121 12.55 20.11 -32.51
CA PRO A 121 12.65 20.13 -33.97
C PRO A 121 13.90 20.91 -34.39
N THR A 122 14.87 20.20 -34.95
CA THR A 122 16.01 20.77 -35.67
C THR A 122 15.61 21.13 -37.11
N SER A 123 15.63 22.43 -37.40
CA SER A 123 16.09 23.09 -38.63
C SER A 123 15.80 22.45 -40.00
N PHE A 124 14.95 23.11 -40.79
CA PHE A 124 15.02 23.14 -42.26
C PHE A 124 15.60 24.48 -42.71
N PRO A 125 16.63 24.53 -43.57
CA PRO A 125 16.88 25.68 -44.42
C PRO A 125 16.22 25.46 -45.78
N HIS A 126 15.37 26.41 -46.19
CA HIS A 126 15.02 26.60 -47.59
C HIS A 126 15.90 27.68 -48.20
N SER A 127 16.10 27.51 -49.51
CA SER A 127 16.83 28.31 -50.49
C SER A 127 16.54 29.80 -50.49
#